data_AF-A0A432JLB9-F1
#
_entry.id   AF-A0A432JLB9-F1
#
_cell.length_a   1.000
_cell.length_b   1.000
_cell.length_c   1.000
_cell.angle_alpha   90.00
_cell.angle_beta   90.00
_cell.angle_gamma   90.00
#
_symmetry.space_group_name_H-M   'P 1'
#
loop_
_entity.id
_entity.type
_entity.pdbx_description
1 polymer ?
#
loop_
_entity_poly.entity_id
_entity_poly.type
_entity_poly.pdbx_seq_one_letter_code
_entity_poly.pdbx_strand_id
1 'polypeptide(L)' 'MNLLVDKIALVTGAGRGIGRAIAIALAGEGAKVALTGRNVPRLNHVMGEIPKAGGQAVSWQMDVSDESA' A
#
# COMPACT_ATOMS: atom_id res chain seq x y z
N MET A 1 -8.71 -18.82 3.72
CA MET A 1 -9.40 -17.91 4.66
C MET A 1 -8.55 -16.66 4.74
N ASN A 2 -9.12 -15.49 4.48
CA ASN A 2 -8.36 -14.24 4.43
C ASN A 2 -8.00 -13.77 5.84
N LEU A 3 -6.73 -13.49 6.10
CA LEU A 3 -6.20 -13.22 7.45
C LEU A 3 -6.51 -11.82 7.98
N LEU A 4 -6.81 -10.85 7.10
CA LEU A 4 -6.82 -9.42 7.43
C LEU A 4 -8.13 -8.71 7.05
N VAL A 5 -9.23 -9.46 6.94
CA VAL A 5 -10.56 -8.89 6.70
C VAL A 5 -10.87 -7.81 7.75
N ASP A 6 -11.43 -6.68 7.30
CA ASP A 6 -11.77 -5.49 8.08
C ASP A 6 -10.60 -4.81 8.81
N LYS A 7 -9.36 -5.09 8.39
CA LYS A 7 -8.17 -4.36 8.85
C LYS A 7 -7.75 -3.28 7.87
N ILE A 8 -7.13 -2.24 8.42
CA ILE A 8 -6.46 -1.18 7.67
C ILE A 8 -4.96 -1.32 7.92
N ALA A 9 -4.16 -1.32 6.85
CA ALA A 9 -2.71 -1.40 6.94
C ALA A 9 -2.06 -0.18 6.29
N LEU A 10 -1.14 0.47 7.00
CA LEU A 10 -0.29 1.54 6.47
C LEU A 10 1.05 0.94 6.06
N VAL A 11 1.45 1.14 4.81
CA VAL A 11 2.74 0.65 4.30
C VAL A 11 3.58 1.84 3.84
N THR A 12 4.67 2.10 4.56
CA THR A 12 5.68 3.08 4.15
C THR A 12 6.63 2.47 3.13
N GLY A 13 7.14 3.31 2.21
CA GLY A 13 8.01 2.84 1.13
C GLY A 13 7.30 1.90 0.15
N ALA A 14 5.97 2.00 0.02
CA ALA A 14 5.13 1.05 -0.71
C ALA A 14 5.37 1.02 -2.23
N GLY A 15 6.05 2.01 -2.81
CA GLY A 15 6.17 2.15 -4.27
C GLY A 15 7.11 1.16 -4.97
N ARG A 16 7.92 0.35 -4.27
CA ARG A 16 8.83 -0.62 -4.90
C ARG A 16 9.29 -1.70 -3.93
N GLY A 17 9.97 -2.73 -4.47
CA GLY A 17 10.70 -3.73 -3.68
C GLY A 17 9.79 -4.43 -2.66
N ILE A 18 10.31 -4.57 -1.43
CA ILE A 18 9.61 -5.26 -0.34
C ILE A 18 8.32 -4.54 0.06
N GLY A 19 8.33 -3.20 0.16
CA GLY A 19 7.13 -2.43 0.52
C GLY A 19 5.97 -2.67 -0.46
N ARG A 20 6.26 -2.72 -1.77
CA ARG A 20 5.28 -3.10 -2.80
C ARG A 20 4.74 -4.51 -2.57
N ALA A 21 5.63 -5.49 -2.37
CA ALA A 21 5.23 -6.88 -2.20
C ALA A 21 4.34 -7.06 -0.95
N ILE A 22 4.69 -6.40 0.15
CA ILE A 22 3.90 -6.37 1.38
C ILE A 22 2.52 -5.76 1.11
N ALA A 23 2.46 -4.59 0.46
CA ALA A 23 1.18 -3.94 0.17
C ALA A 23 0.22 -4.82 -0.63
N ILE A 24 0.72 -5.49 -1.67
CA ILE A 24 -0.09 -6.42 -2.49
C ILE A 24 -0.54 -7.63 -1.67
N ALA A 25 0.37 -8.22 -0.88
CA ALA A 25 0.04 -9.38 -0.04
C ALA A 25 -1.01 -9.04 1.02
N LEU A 26 -0.85 -7.93 1.74
CA LEU A 26 -1.82 -7.47 2.75
C LEU A 26 -3.19 -7.21 2.13
N ALA A 27 -3.23 -6.60 0.95
CA ALA A 27 -4.47 -6.34 0.24
C ALA A 27 -5.15 -7.64 -0.22
N GLY A 28 -4.39 -8.62 -0.70
CA GLY A 28 -4.89 -9.96 -1.06
C GLY A 28 -5.46 -10.74 0.13
N GLU A 29 -4.93 -10.50 1.33
CA GLU A 29 -5.45 -11.03 2.59
C GLU A 29 -6.68 -10.25 3.13
N GLY A 30 -7.22 -9.31 2.36
CA GLY A 30 -8.47 -8.59 2.67
C GLY A 30 -8.30 -7.27 3.43
N ALA A 31 -7.07 -6.79 3.65
CA ALA A 31 -6.85 -5.48 4.24
C ALA A 31 -7.15 -4.35 3.25
N LYS A 32 -7.59 -3.20 3.78
CA LYS A 32 -7.55 -1.92 3.05
C LYS A 32 -6.18 -1.28 3.27
N VAL A 33 -5.45 -1.01 2.20
CA VAL A 33 -4.03 -0.61 2.32
C VAL A 33 -3.81 0.86 1.99
N ALA A 34 -3.20 1.60 2.91
CA ALA A 34 -2.68 2.93 2.67
C ALA A 34 -1.22 2.85 2.21
N LEU A 35 -0.93 3.29 0.98
CA LEU A 35 0.41 3.28 0.39
C LEU A 35 1.06 4.64 0.59
N THR A 36 2.23 4.69 1.24
CA THR A 36 2.96 5.95 1.41
C THR A 36 4.38 5.90 0.87
N GLY A 37 4.85 7.05 0.42
CA GLY A 37 6.21 7.25 -0.06
C GLY A 37 6.34 8.52 -0.90
N ARG A 38 7.59 8.85 -1.24
CA ARG A 38 7.91 10.14 -1.89
C ARG A 38 7.63 10.17 -3.39
N ASN A 39 7.64 9.02 -4.06
CA ASN A 39 7.54 8.93 -5.52
C ASN A 39 6.12 8.51 -5.94
N VAL A 40 5.29 9.50 -6.30
CA VAL A 40 3.90 9.29 -6.70
C VAL A 40 3.73 8.36 -7.91
N PRO A 41 4.52 8.46 -8.99
CA PRO A 41 4.42 7.52 -10.12
C PRO A 41 4.57 6.06 -9.70
N ARG A 42 5.49 5.76 -8.78
CA ARG A 42 5.66 4.42 -8.23
C ARG A 42 4.48 3.97 -7.36
N LEU A 43 3.92 4.86 -6.54
CA LEU A 43 2.72 4.54 -5.77
C LEU A 43 1.53 4.25 -6.70
N ASN A 44 1.35 5.05 -7.75
CA ASN A 44 0.29 4.85 -8.74
C ASN A 44 0.43 3.53 -9.51
N HIS A 45 1.66 3.10 -9.78
CA HIS A 45 1.90 1.79 -10.36
C HIS A 45 1.39 0.66 -9.43
N VAL A 46 1.71 0.71 -8.14
CA VAL A 46 1.26 -0.29 -7.16
C VAL A 46 -0.25 -0.22 -6.92
N MET A 47 -0.84 0.98 -6.92
CA MET A 47 -2.30 1.18 -6.89
C MET A 47 -3.00 0.43 -8.02
N GLY A 48 -2.40 0.35 -9.21
CA GLY A 48 -2.95 -0.39 -10.36
C GLY A 48 -2.79 -1.91 -10.26
N GLU A 49 -1.97 -2.41 -9.34
CA GLU A 49 -1.73 -3.85 -9.14
C GLU A 49 -2.62 -4.43 -8.04
N ILE A 50 -2.91 -3.66 -6.99
CA ILE A 50 -3.69 -4.13 -5.84
C ILE A 50 -5.09 -4.65 -6.22
N PRO A 51 -5.86 -4.01 -7.11
CA PRO A 51 -7.15 -4.55 -7.56
C PRO A 51 -7.02 -5.90 -8.27
N LYS A 52 -5.89 -6.15 -8.96
CA LYS A 52 -5.62 -7.44 -9.62
C LYS A 52 -5.34 -8.56 -8.62
N ALA A 53 -4.94 -8.20 -7.40
CA ALA A 53 -4.81 -9.12 -6.26
C ALA A 53 -6.10 -9.24 -5.43
N GLY A 54 -7.21 -8.64 -5.87
CA GLY A 54 -8.51 -8.70 -5.19
C GLY A 54 -8.65 -7.77 -3.98
N GLY A 55 -7.69 -6.84 -3.80
CA GLY A 55 -7.67 -5.94 -2.65
C GLY A 55 -8.03 -4.49 -2.97
N GLN A 56 -7.95 -3.62 -1.96
CA GLN A 56 -8.24 -2.19 -2.08
C GLN A 56 -7.10 -1.36 -1.49
N ALA A 57 -6.81 -0.21 -2.09
CA ALA A 57 -5.81 0.71 -1.59
C ALA A 57 -6.09 2.18 -1.91
N VAL A 58 -5.41 3.05 -1.18
CA VAL A 58 -5.30 4.50 -1.44
C VAL A 58 -3.84 4.91 -1.26
N SER A 59 -3.33 5.82 -2.09
CA SER A 59 -1.95 6.31 -2.00
C SER A 59 -1.88 7.74 -1.48
N TRP A 60 -0.87 8.02 -0.66
CA TRP A 60 -0.49 9.35 -0.20
C TRP A 60 0.99 9.60 -0.44
N GLN A 61 1.30 10.77 -0.99
CA GLN A 61 2.68 11.24 -1.03
C GLN A 61 3.08 11.66 0.38
N MET A 62 4.15 11.07 0.91
CA MET A 62 4.60 11.32 2.28
C MET A 62 6.12 11.12 2.35
N ASP A 63 6.80 11.97 3.11
CA ASP A 63 8.16 11.73 3.56
C ASP A 63 8.13 11.31 5.03
N VAL A 64 8.70 10.14 5.33
CA VAL A 64 8.71 9.61 6.71
C VAL A 64 9.64 10.40 7.64
N SER A 65 10.51 11.27 7.11
CA SER A 65 11.35 12.14 7.91
C SER A 65 10.70 13.48 8.27
N ASP A 66 9.50 13.76 7.74
CA ASP A 66 8.73 14.96 8.06
C ASP A 66 7.58 14.58 9.01
N GLU A 67 7.66 15.02 10.26
CA GLU A 67 6.65 14.73 11.30
C GLU A 67 5.31 15.41 11.03
N SER A 68 5.27 16.43 10.17
CA SER A 68 4.06 17.17 9.81
C SER A 68 3.35 16.66 8.55
N ALA A 69 3.96 15.69 7.87
CA ALA A 69 3.47 15.12 6.61
C ALA A 69 2.29 14.15 6.77
#